data_AF-A0A958N842-F1
#
_entry.id   AF-A0A958N842-F1
#
_cell.length_a   1.000
_cell.length_b   1.000
_cell.length_c   1.000
_cell.angle_alpha   90.00
_cell.angle_beta   90.00
_cell.angle_gamma   90.00
#
_symmetry.space_group_name_H-M   'P 1'
#
loop_
_entity.id
_entity.type
_entity.pdbx_description
1 polymer ?
#
loop_
_entity_poly.entity_id
_entity_poly.type
_entity_poly.pdbx_seq_one_letter_code
_entity_poly.pdbx_strand_id
1 'polypeptide(L)'
;MEMAHEESIPKVKSRKNQKGVALLVALFTITILTFLAVELSYDTSVEYVVSNNEYRRMKAYYAAKSGLELSLLRILLYRKVVAQFGENLKGQEELINKIWSFPFVWPIVPPDDINSVEKDQIKEAVGEALMDSSYFTTISSEGSKLDLNDLASPSESLQKTTKDQLTKLLQDRADEDDEFGDFLRNYDYESLINNIKDWVDEDSVSDNGGDEGAAYSNIDTDSEVKLPPNREFRTLEEVRMVSGMDDRIYNFLLPRITVYGVKGINPNYADKALLKSINEDITDEVADEIIAHRNDPQKGPFSNKEAFFSFLESERVDTGAIEDSKIPLYFDTEYNFRIESVGTSGSVIKKIVAIVYDVDATAARLKELLPKDEKDGEDDGNGNGNGGGNGGGNGATTTTTTTNTTSTTKPPPPKGRPNVIYYYED
;
A
#
# COMPACT_ATOMS: atom_id res chain seq x y z
N MET A 1 -50.72 -90.51 -71.72
CA MET A 1 -49.79 -91.63 -71.55
C MET A 1 -48.86 -91.24 -70.41
N GLU A 2 -48.97 -92.00 -69.34
CA GLU A 2 -48.22 -91.92 -68.10
C GLU A 2 -46.71 -92.03 -68.33
N MET A 3 -45.89 -91.20 -67.67
CA MET A 3 -44.89 -91.67 -66.70
C MET A 3 -44.03 -90.52 -66.15
N ALA A 4 -43.74 -90.67 -64.87
CA ALA A 4 -43.13 -89.73 -63.95
C ALA A 4 -41.65 -89.44 -64.24
N HIS A 5 -41.24 -88.20 -63.97
CA HIS A 5 -39.85 -87.88 -63.66
C HIS A 5 -39.80 -87.23 -62.27
N GLU A 6 -39.22 -87.97 -61.34
CA GLU A 6 -38.93 -87.58 -59.97
C GLU A 6 -37.79 -86.55 -59.98
N GLU A 7 -38.08 -85.31 -59.60
CA GLU A 7 -37.08 -84.27 -59.45
C GLU A 7 -36.84 -83.98 -57.96
N SER A 8 -35.62 -84.25 -57.51
CA SER A 8 -35.18 -84.20 -56.13
C SER A 8 -35.22 -82.77 -55.56
N ILE A 9 -35.94 -82.59 -54.45
CA ILE A 9 -36.00 -81.33 -53.69
C ILE A 9 -34.59 -80.98 -53.16
N PRO A 10 -34.06 -79.76 -53.39
CA PRO A 10 -32.76 -79.36 -52.88
C PRO A 10 -32.80 -79.22 -51.35
N LYS A 11 -31.91 -79.94 -50.65
CA LYS A 11 -31.70 -79.82 -49.20
C LYS A 11 -31.34 -78.37 -48.86
N VAL A 12 -32.25 -77.67 -48.18
CA VAL A 12 -31.99 -76.34 -47.59
C VAL A 12 -30.80 -76.47 -46.62
N LYS A 13 -29.66 -75.86 -46.98
CA LYS A 13 -28.50 -75.72 -46.10
C LYS A 13 -28.94 -74.97 -44.84
N SER A 14 -28.99 -75.68 -43.71
CA SER A 14 -29.17 -75.08 -42.39
C SER A 14 -28.20 -73.91 -42.22
N ARG A 15 -28.71 -72.70 -42.02
CA ARG A 15 -27.90 -71.54 -41.64
C ARG A 15 -27.24 -71.88 -40.31
N LYS A 16 -25.92 -72.14 -40.32
CA LYS A 16 -25.13 -72.27 -39.09
C LYS A 16 -25.44 -71.07 -38.21
N ASN A 17 -25.99 -71.31 -37.01
CA ASN A 17 -26.35 -70.29 -36.03
C ASN A 17 -25.13 -69.41 -35.70
N GLN A 18 -25.02 -68.22 -36.32
CA GLN A 18 -23.96 -67.25 -36.04
C GLN A 18 -24.18 -66.42 -34.76
N LYS A 19 -25.03 -66.92 -33.86
CA LYS A 19 -25.40 -66.23 -32.60
C LYS A 19 -24.17 -65.91 -31.72
N GLY A 20 -23.12 -66.74 -31.76
CA GLY A 20 -21.88 -66.50 -31.00
C GLY A 20 -21.01 -65.37 -31.55
N VAL A 21 -20.90 -65.22 -32.87
CA VAL A 21 -20.11 -64.14 -33.49
C VAL A 21 -20.79 -62.80 -33.31
N ALA A 22 -22.12 -62.76 -33.43
CA ALA A 22 -22.90 -61.56 -33.16
C ALA A 22 -22.75 -61.06 -31.71
N LEU A 23 -22.68 -61.99 -30.74
CA LEU A 23 -22.44 -61.66 -29.33
C LEU A 23 -21.03 -61.07 -29.12
N LEU A 24 -20.00 -61.65 -29.75
CA LEU A 24 -18.62 -61.15 -29.65
C LEU A 24 -18.47 -59.76 -30.26
N VAL A 25 -19.08 -59.52 -31.42
CA VAL A 25 -19.08 -58.19 -32.06
C VAL A 25 -19.82 -57.19 -31.16
N ALA A 26 -20.98 -57.56 -30.62
CA ALA A 26 -21.72 -56.69 -29.70
C ALA A 26 -20.91 -56.34 -28.44
N LEU A 27 -20.26 -57.32 -27.81
CA LEU A 27 -19.41 -57.09 -26.64
C LEU A 27 -18.20 -56.21 -26.97
N PHE A 28 -17.57 -56.43 -28.11
CA PHE A 28 -16.45 -55.63 -28.57
C PHE A 28 -16.87 -54.18 -28.84
N THR A 29 -18.00 -53.97 -29.52
CA THR A 29 -18.57 -52.63 -29.77
C THR A 29 -18.95 -51.94 -28.47
N ILE A 30 -19.59 -52.63 -27.53
CA ILE A 30 -19.93 -52.06 -26.21
C ILE A 30 -18.64 -51.66 -25.47
N THR A 31 -17.60 -52.51 -25.48
CA THR A 31 -16.33 -52.21 -24.81
C THR A 31 -15.68 -50.95 -25.38
N ILE A 32 -15.64 -50.79 -26.71
CA ILE A 32 -15.10 -49.58 -27.36
C ILE A 32 -15.95 -48.36 -27.00
N LEU A 33 -17.28 -48.47 -27.06
CA LEU A 33 -18.18 -47.37 -26.71
C LEU A 33 -18.04 -46.96 -25.24
N THR A 34 -17.89 -47.92 -24.33
CA THR A 34 -17.66 -47.64 -22.91
C THR A 34 -16.32 -46.96 -22.69
N PHE A 35 -15.24 -47.43 -23.35
CA PHE A 35 -13.94 -46.79 -23.27
C PHE A 35 -13.99 -45.32 -23.75
N LEU A 36 -14.58 -45.08 -24.93
CA LEU A 36 -14.73 -43.74 -25.49
C LEU A 36 -15.60 -42.84 -24.60
N ALA A 37 -16.69 -43.38 -24.04
CA ALA A 37 -17.55 -42.63 -23.14
C ALA A 37 -16.82 -42.23 -21.84
N VAL A 38 -15.98 -43.12 -21.30
CA VAL A 38 -15.17 -42.82 -20.11
C VAL A 38 -14.12 -41.76 -20.41
N GLU A 39 -13.41 -41.88 -21.53
CA GLU A 39 -12.38 -40.91 -21.95
C GLU A 39 -13.01 -39.52 -22.19
N LEU A 40 -14.09 -39.44 -22.97
CA LEU A 40 -14.81 -38.19 -23.21
C LEU A 40 -15.36 -37.59 -21.90
N SER A 41 -15.91 -38.42 -21.00
CA SER A 41 -16.41 -37.95 -19.72
C SER A 41 -15.28 -37.41 -18.83
N TYR A 42 -14.11 -38.04 -18.86
CA TYR A 42 -12.94 -37.60 -18.12
C TYR A 42 -12.44 -36.25 -18.66
N ASP A 43 -12.21 -36.16 -19.97
CA ASP A 43 -11.74 -34.93 -20.64
C ASP A 43 -12.70 -33.78 -20.41
N THR A 44 -14.01 -34.01 -20.59
CA THR A 44 -15.05 -32.99 -20.34
C THR A 44 -15.05 -32.53 -18.88
N SER A 45 -14.83 -33.45 -17.93
CA SER A 45 -14.80 -33.10 -16.51
C SER A 45 -13.57 -32.26 -16.17
N VAL A 46 -12.41 -32.61 -16.72
CA VAL A 46 -11.17 -31.85 -16.55
C VAL A 46 -11.32 -30.45 -17.16
N GLU A 47 -11.79 -30.35 -18.40
CA GLU A 47 -11.99 -29.08 -19.10
C GLU A 47 -13.03 -28.20 -18.40
N TYR A 48 -14.11 -28.79 -17.89
CA TYR A 48 -15.11 -28.08 -17.09
C TYR A 48 -14.49 -27.49 -15.82
N VAL A 49 -13.68 -28.26 -15.09
CA VAL A 49 -13.03 -27.77 -13.85
C VAL A 49 -12.05 -26.63 -14.17
N VAL A 50 -11.23 -26.76 -15.21
CA VAL A 50 -10.30 -25.72 -15.64
C VAL A 50 -11.04 -24.46 -16.05
N SER A 51 -12.04 -24.57 -16.93
CA SER A 51 -12.85 -23.43 -17.41
C SER A 51 -13.59 -22.72 -16.28
N ASN A 52 -14.17 -23.49 -15.36
CA ASN A 52 -14.86 -22.95 -14.19
C ASN A 52 -13.89 -22.25 -13.23
N ASN A 53 -12.66 -22.75 -13.09
CA ASN A 53 -11.62 -22.09 -12.30
C ASN A 53 -11.14 -20.78 -12.94
N GLU A 54 -10.98 -20.72 -14.27
CA GLU A 54 -10.68 -19.47 -14.98
C GLU A 54 -11.79 -18.44 -14.82
N TYR A 55 -13.05 -18.87 -14.94
CA TYR A 55 -14.21 -18.03 -14.71
C TYR A 55 -14.26 -17.49 -13.27
N ARG A 56 -14.03 -18.34 -12.27
CA ARG A 56 -13.94 -17.94 -10.85
C ARG A 56 -12.79 -16.99 -10.59
N ARG A 57 -11.63 -17.18 -11.24
CA ARG A 57 -10.49 -16.24 -11.18
C ARG A 57 -10.89 -14.87 -11.69
N MET A 58 -11.61 -14.80 -12.81
CA MET A 58 -12.11 -13.54 -13.35
C MET A 58 -13.10 -12.87 -12.39
N LYS A 59 -14.03 -13.63 -11.82
CA LYS A 59 -14.97 -13.12 -10.80
C LYS A 59 -14.27 -12.58 -9.56
N ALA A 60 -13.35 -13.34 -8.99
CA ALA A 60 -12.58 -12.92 -7.82
C ALA A 60 -11.79 -11.63 -8.11
N TYR A 61 -11.18 -11.53 -9.29
CA TYR A 61 -10.49 -10.33 -9.74
C TYR A 61 -11.41 -9.11 -9.83
N TYR A 62 -12.56 -9.23 -10.48
CA TYR A 62 -13.51 -8.11 -10.58
C TYR A 62 -14.16 -7.76 -9.23
N ALA A 63 -14.29 -8.72 -8.32
CA ALA A 63 -14.72 -8.46 -6.94
C ALA A 63 -13.67 -7.61 -6.21
N ALA A 64 -12.39 -7.98 -6.29
CA ALA A 64 -11.29 -7.20 -5.72
C ALA A 64 -11.24 -5.79 -6.36
N LYS A 65 -11.42 -5.70 -7.67
CA LYS A 65 -11.45 -4.41 -8.38
C LYS A 65 -12.63 -3.54 -7.95
N SER A 66 -13.81 -4.13 -7.74
CA SER A 66 -14.98 -3.43 -7.22
C SER A 66 -14.73 -2.88 -5.82
N GLY A 67 -14.10 -3.67 -4.96
CA GLY A 67 -13.65 -3.23 -3.65
C GLY A 67 -12.66 -2.07 -3.71
N LEU A 68 -11.68 -2.11 -4.63
CA LEU A 68 -10.73 -1.01 -4.84
C LEU A 68 -11.44 0.28 -5.27
N GLU A 69 -12.35 0.22 -6.24
CA GLU A 69 -13.07 1.43 -6.70
C GLU A 69 -13.94 2.02 -5.58
N LEU A 70 -14.55 1.18 -4.75
CA LEU A 70 -15.27 1.65 -3.56
C LEU A 70 -14.31 2.32 -2.57
N SER A 71 -13.13 1.75 -2.31
CA SER A 71 -12.11 2.36 -1.44
C SER A 71 -11.62 3.70 -1.98
N LEU A 72 -11.42 3.83 -3.29
CA LEU A 72 -11.07 5.11 -3.94
C LEU A 72 -12.19 6.14 -3.78
N LEU A 73 -13.46 5.73 -3.92
CA LEU A 73 -14.60 6.60 -3.66
C LEU A 73 -14.63 7.09 -2.20
N ARG A 74 -14.32 6.20 -1.24
CA ARG A 74 -14.26 6.53 0.19
C ARG A 74 -13.15 7.55 0.50
N ILE A 75 -11.96 7.38 -0.08
CA ILE A 75 -10.87 8.36 0.04
C ILE A 75 -11.28 9.71 -0.58
N LEU A 76 -11.94 9.70 -1.75
CA LEU A 76 -12.45 10.93 -2.37
C LEU A 76 -13.49 11.62 -1.48
N LEU A 77 -14.40 10.85 -0.87
CA LEU A 77 -15.41 11.37 0.05
C LEU A 77 -14.75 11.98 1.28
N TYR A 78 -13.80 11.27 1.90
CA TYR A 78 -13.00 11.78 3.01
C TYR A 78 -12.37 13.12 2.68
N ARG A 79 -11.63 13.21 1.56
CA ARG A 79 -10.98 14.45 1.14
C ARG A 79 -11.98 15.58 0.91
N LYS A 80 -13.15 15.30 0.34
CA LYS A 80 -14.22 16.31 0.17
C LYS A 80 -14.79 16.77 1.51
N VAL A 81 -15.02 15.85 2.44
CA VAL A 81 -15.53 16.17 3.78
C VAL A 81 -14.53 17.05 4.52
N VAL A 82 -13.24 16.69 4.52
CA VAL A 82 -12.16 17.51 5.10
C VAL A 82 -12.11 18.88 4.42
N ALA A 83 -12.07 18.91 3.09
CA ALA A 83 -11.95 20.16 2.33
C ALA A 83 -13.17 21.08 2.48
N GLN A 84 -14.38 20.57 2.72
CA GLN A 84 -15.60 21.39 2.84
C GLN A 84 -15.98 21.69 4.28
N PHE A 85 -15.82 20.72 5.18
CA PHE A 85 -16.35 20.75 6.53
C PHE A 85 -15.30 20.59 7.62
N GLY A 86 -14.01 20.41 7.30
CA GLY A 86 -12.95 20.18 8.29
C GLY A 86 -12.93 21.19 9.44
N GLU A 87 -13.02 22.50 9.14
CA GLU A 87 -13.08 23.52 10.20
C GLU A 87 -14.35 23.48 11.06
N ASN A 88 -15.48 23.03 10.49
CA ASN A 88 -16.76 22.91 11.19
C ASN A 88 -16.88 21.60 11.98
N LEU A 89 -15.99 20.65 11.72
CA LEU A 89 -15.95 19.32 12.32
C LEU A 89 -14.69 19.13 13.18
N LYS A 90 -14.07 20.23 13.63
CA LYS A 90 -12.98 20.16 14.62
C LYS A 90 -13.44 19.41 15.87
N GLY A 91 -12.68 18.41 16.30
CA GLY A 91 -13.03 17.47 17.38
C GLY A 91 -13.86 16.25 16.93
N GLN A 92 -14.19 16.11 15.65
CA GLN A 92 -14.87 14.94 15.07
C GLN A 92 -14.00 14.21 14.05
N GLU A 93 -12.69 14.42 14.08
CA GLU A 93 -11.73 13.82 13.14
C GLU A 93 -11.76 12.30 13.19
N GLU A 94 -12.03 11.70 14.36
CA GLU A 94 -12.23 10.25 14.49
C GLU A 94 -13.42 9.77 13.62
N LEU A 95 -14.53 10.51 13.62
CA LEU A 95 -15.71 10.20 12.80
C LEU A 95 -15.41 10.38 11.31
N ILE A 96 -14.65 11.41 10.95
CA ILE A 96 -14.24 11.65 9.57
C ILE A 96 -13.28 10.54 9.11
N ASN A 97 -12.34 10.12 9.96
CA ASN A 97 -11.38 9.07 9.64
C ASN A 97 -12.05 7.70 9.45
N LYS A 98 -13.15 7.42 10.17
CA LYS A 98 -13.98 6.21 9.93
C LYS A 98 -14.48 6.09 8.49
N ILE A 99 -14.62 7.21 7.75
CA ILE A 99 -15.01 7.19 6.32
C ILE A 99 -14.07 6.30 5.52
N TRP A 100 -12.76 6.35 5.78
CA TRP A 100 -11.76 5.53 5.08
C TRP A 100 -11.27 4.34 5.92
N SER A 101 -11.06 4.50 7.23
CA SER A 101 -10.36 3.49 8.06
C SER A 101 -11.21 2.25 8.38
N PHE A 102 -12.54 2.37 8.34
CA PHE A 102 -13.43 1.23 8.63
C PHE A 102 -13.29 0.14 7.54
N PRO A 103 -12.99 -1.13 7.87
CA PRO A 103 -12.95 -2.20 6.89
C PRO A 103 -14.32 -2.41 6.23
N PHE A 104 -14.36 -2.65 4.92
CA PHE A 104 -15.61 -2.88 4.21
C PHE A 104 -15.65 -4.29 3.63
N VAL A 105 -16.81 -4.96 3.75
CA VAL A 105 -17.03 -6.28 3.18
C VAL A 105 -18.27 -6.28 2.31
N TRP A 106 -18.19 -7.00 1.19
CA TRP A 106 -19.33 -7.38 0.38
C TRP A 106 -19.43 -8.91 0.31
N PRO A 107 -20.63 -9.50 0.48
CA PRO A 107 -21.88 -8.84 0.83
C PRO A 107 -21.85 -8.26 2.24
N ILE A 108 -22.70 -7.25 2.49
CA ILE A 108 -22.80 -6.62 3.80
C ILE A 108 -23.38 -7.64 4.79
N VAL A 109 -22.66 -7.90 5.88
CA VAL A 109 -23.15 -8.72 6.99
C VAL A 109 -23.88 -7.80 7.97
N PRO A 110 -25.20 -7.98 8.19
CA PRO A 110 -25.94 -7.17 9.14
C PRO A 110 -25.40 -7.37 10.56
N PRO A 111 -25.12 -6.30 11.32
CA PRO A 111 -24.78 -6.40 12.73
C PRO A 111 -25.90 -7.09 13.56
N ASP A 112 -25.55 -7.65 14.71
CA ASP A 112 -26.52 -8.37 15.54
C ASP A 112 -27.59 -7.45 16.16
N ASP A 113 -27.26 -6.19 16.38
CA ASP A 113 -28.04 -5.16 17.09
C ASP A 113 -29.06 -4.41 16.22
N ILE A 114 -29.00 -4.53 14.89
CA ILE A 114 -29.97 -3.86 14.01
C ILE A 114 -31.35 -4.56 14.00
N ASN A 115 -32.41 -3.80 13.73
CA ASN A 115 -33.78 -4.33 13.80
C ASN A 115 -34.10 -5.29 12.63
N SER A 116 -35.15 -6.10 12.77
CA SER A 116 -35.50 -7.12 11.77
C SER A 116 -35.84 -6.53 10.40
N VAL A 117 -36.42 -5.32 10.35
CA VAL A 117 -36.78 -4.64 9.10
C VAL A 117 -35.53 -4.25 8.31
N GLU A 118 -34.54 -3.67 8.99
CA GLU A 118 -33.25 -3.31 8.39
C GLU A 118 -32.47 -4.55 7.94
N LYS A 119 -32.48 -5.63 8.74
CA LYS A 119 -31.87 -6.91 8.34
C LYS A 119 -32.48 -7.44 7.05
N ASP A 120 -33.80 -7.37 6.91
CA ASP A 120 -34.50 -7.86 5.72
C ASP A 120 -34.22 -6.97 4.51
N GLN A 121 -34.17 -5.64 4.67
CA GLN A 121 -33.79 -4.70 3.61
C GLN A 121 -32.37 -4.94 3.11
N ILE A 122 -31.41 -5.17 4.01
CA ILE A 122 -30.02 -5.48 3.62
C ILE A 122 -29.97 -6.81 2.86
N LYS A 123 -30.68 -7.84 3.33
CA LYS A 123 -30.73 -9.14 2.64
C LYS A 123 -31.36 -9.04 1.26
N GLU A 124 -32.42 -8.26 1.12
CA GLU A 124 -33.08 -8.00 -0.16
C GLU A 124 -32.13 -7.30 -1.12
N ALA A 125 -31.50 -6.19 -0.70
CA ALA A 125 -30.53 -5.46 -1.52
C ALA A 125 -29.31 -6.32 -1.92
N VAL A 126 -28.82 -7.18 -1.00
CA VAL A 126 -27.76 -8.14 -1.30
C VAL A 126 -28.24 -9.23 -2.28
N GLY A 127 -29.48 -9.70 -2.14
CA GLY A 127 -30.08 -10.71 -3.02
C GLY A 127 -30.39 -10.21 -4.44
N GLU A 128 -30.70 -8.91 -4.59
CA GLU A 128 -30.91 -8.25 -5.88
C GLU A 128 -29.60 -7.91 -6.61
N ALA A 129 -28.47 -7.92 -5.89
CA ALA A 129 -27.20 -7.54 -6.48
C ALA A 129 -26.74 -8.53 -7.56
N LEU A 130 -26.22 -7.97 -8.66
CA LEU A 130 -25.69 -8.75 -9.79
C LEU A 130 -24.39 -9.51 -9.44
N MET A 131 -23.73 -9.14 -8.34
CA MET A 131 -22.43 -9.70 -7.96
C MET A 131 -22.61 -10.86 -6.98
N ASP A 132 -22.24 -12.06 -7.42
CA ASP A 132 -22.27 -13.30 -6.63
C ASP A 132 -20.92 -13.67 -6.00
N SER A 133 -19.90 -12.82 -6.18
CA SER A 133 -18.60 -12.88 -5.52
C SER A 133 -18.56 -11.96 -4.30
N SER A 134 -17.68 -12.25 -3.36
CA SER A 134 -17.43 -11.40 -2.19
C SER A 134 -16.11 -10.65 -2.33
N TYR A 135 -16.00 -9.53 -1.61
CA TYR A 135 -14.72 -8.85 -1.42
C TYR A 135 -14.60 -8.31 0.01
N PHE A 136 -13.38 -8.13 0.46
CA PHE A 136 -13.03 -7.45 1.71
C PHE A 136 -11.97 -6.39 1.42
N THR A 137 -12.17 -5.17 1.89
CA THR A 137 -11.22 -4.08 1.71
C THR A 137 -10.83 -3.41 3.01
N THR A 138 -9.55 -3.04 3.09
CA THR A 138 -8.99 -2.20 4.13
C THR A 138 -8.31 -0.99 3.51
N ILE A 139 -8.31 0.11 4.24
CA ILE A 139 -7.57 1.32 3.90
C ILE A 139 -6.74 1.67 5.14
N SER A 140 -5.44 1.79 4.96
CA SER A 140 -4.48 2.15 6.02
C SER A 140 -3.71 3.39 5.62
N SER A 141 -3.28 4.17 6.60
CA SER A 141 -2.36 5.27 6.40
C SER A 141 -0.96 4.72 6.07
N GLU A 142 -0.28 5.32 5.10
CA GLU A 142 1.16 5.11 4.92
C GLU A 142 1.99 6.12 5.73
N GLY A 143 1.42 7.29 6.09
CA GLY A 143 2.05 8.28 6.98
C GLY A 143 2.22 7.83 8.43
N SER A 144 1.60 6.72 8.84
CA SER A 144 1.80 6.12 10.17
C SER A 144 3.06 5.25 10.27
N LYS A 145 3.76 5.02 9.16
CA LYS A 145 4.89 4.08 9.04
C LYS A 145 6.19 4.84 8.80
N LEU A 146 7.30 4.19 9.12
CA LEU A 146 8.65 4.68 8.87
C LEU A 146 8.96 4.62 7.36
N ASP A 147 9.23 5.74 6.71
CA ASP A 147 9.62 5.75 5.29
C ASP A 147 11.11 5.45 5.14
N LEU A 148 11.46 4.33 4.50
CA LEU A 148 12.87 3.99 4.29
C LEU A 148 13.56 4.89 3.27
N ASN A 149 12.80 5.54 2.38
CA ASN A 149 13.37 6.49 1.43
C ASN A 149 13.87 7.78 2.12
N ASP A 150 13.46 8.04 3.37
CA ASP A 150 13.95 9.17 4.14
C ASP A 150 15.43 9.01 4.58
N LEU A 151 16.02 7.80 4.48
CA LEU A 151 17.45 7.55 4.69
C LEU A 151 18.36 8.25 3.67
N ALA A 152 17.85 8.55 2.47
CA ALA A 152 18.53 9.36 1.45
C ALA A 152 17.86 10.74 1.26
N SER A 153 17.13 11.22 2.26
CA SER A 153 16.54 12.56 2.23
C SER A 153 17.62 13.65 2.09
N PRO A 154 17.40 14.74 1.34
CA PRO A 154 18.32 15.88 1.34
C PRO A 154 18.55 16.51 2.73
N SER A 155 17.69 16.21 3.70
CA SER A 155 17.80 16.65 5.09
C SER A 155 18.62 15.64 5.90
N GLU A 156 19.86 15.99 6.26
CA GLU A 156 20.74 15.16 7.11
C GLU A 156 20.09 14.79 8.45
N SER A 157 19.31 15.72 9.03
CA SER A 157 18.53 15.46 10.22
C SER A 157 17.52 14.33 10.05
N LEU A 158 16.80 14.33 8.93
CA LEU A 158 15.81 13.30 8.65
C LEU A 158 16.48 11.96 8.37
N GLN A 159 17.62 11.94 7.67
CA GLN A 159 18.41 10.70 7.49
C GLN A 159 18.82 10.10 8.83
N LYS A 160 19.43 10.92 9.70
CA LYS A 160 19.88 10.49 11.04
C LYS A 160 18.70 10.00 11.87
N THR A 161 17.61 10.76 11.90
CA THR A 161 16.40 10.39 12.63
C THR A 161 15.91 9.04 12.15
N THR A 162 15.69 8.86 10.84
CA THR A 162 15.21 7.61 10.21
C THR A 162 16.09 6.42 10.59
N LYS A 163 17.41 6.59 10.56
CA LYS A 163 18.39 5.59 11.01
C LYS A 163 18.19 5.25 12.49
N ASP A 164 18.08 6.26 13.36
CA ASP A 164 17.85 6.07 14.80
C ASP A 164 16.51 5.37 15.07
N GLN A 165 15.42 5.67 14.33
CA GLN A 165 14.12 4.99 14.49
C GLN A 165 14.21 3.53 14.07
N LEU A 166 14.93 3.23 12.99
CA LEU A 166 15.12 1.86 12.53
C LEU A 166 15.95 1.05 13.54
N THR A 167 17.03 1.63 14.08
CA THR A 167 17.81 1.02 15.16
C THR A 167 16.96 0.76 16.40
N LYS A 168 16.21 1.77 16.85
CA LYS A 168 15.34 1.66 18.04
C LYS A 168 14.26 0.60 17.86
N LEU A 169 13.66 0.48 16.66
CA LEU A 169 12.69 -0.57 16.35
C LEU A 169 13.26 -1.97 16.54
N LEU A 170 14.49 -2.21 16.09
CA LEU A 170 15.15 -3.51 16.24
C LEU A 170 15.53 -3.79 17.70
N GLN A 171 15.98 -2.76 18.43
CA GLN A 171 16.34 -2.86 19.85
C GLN A 171 15.12 -3.09 20.74
N ASP A 172 14.05 -2.30 20.58
CA ASP A 172 12.79 -2.49 21.31
C ASP A 172 12.26 -3.92 21.10
N ARG A 173 12.35 -4.45 19.87
CA ARG A 173 11.96 -5.84 19.59
C ARG A 173 12.86 -6.87 20.27
N ALA A 174 14.16 -6.61 20.35
CA ALA A 174 15.12 -7.47 21.04
C ALA A 174 14.89 -7.49 22.56
N ASP A 175 14.41 -6.39 23.13
CA ASP A 175 14.06 -6.30 24.55
C ASP A 175 12.72 -6.98 24.87
N GLU A 176 11.76 -6.96 23.93
CA GLU A 176 10.46 -7.62 24.08
C GLU A 176 10.50 -9.16 23.85
N ASP A 177 11.46 -9.65 23.06
CA ASP A 177 11.55 -11.05 22.64
C ASP A 177 12.98 -11.59 22.77
N ASP A 178 13.19 -12.44 23.79
CA ASP A 178 14.47 -13.04 24.12
C ASP A 178 15.11 -13.78 22.93
N GLU A 179 14.32 -14.49 22.10
CA GLU A 179 14.83 -15.24 20.95
C GLU A 179 15.33 -14.28 19.86
N PHE A 180 14.55 -13.22 19.61
CA PHE A 180 14.96 -12.16 18.68
C PHE A 180 16.19 -11.42 19.20
N GLY A 181 16.27 -11.14 20.50
CA GLY A 181 17.41 -10.48 21.13
C GLY A 181 18.71 -11.29 21.03
N ASP A 182 18.64 -12.60 21.26
CA ASP A 182 19.80 -13.50 21.09
C ASP A 182 20.27 -13.57 19.63
N PHE A 183 19.33 -13.54 18.68
CA PHE A 183 19.66 -13.42 17.27
C PHE A 183 20.34 -12.08 16.96
N LEU A 184 19.73 -10.96 17.38
CA LEU A 184 20.20 -9.61 17.06
C LEU A 184 21.60 -9.34 17.63
N ARG A 185 21.94 -9.87 18.81
CA ARG A 185 23.29 -9.76 19.41
C ARG A 185 24.43 -10.30 18.55
N ASN A 186 24.12 -11.29 17.70
CA ASN A 186 25.09 -11.92 16.80
C ASN A 186 24.94 -11.44 15.35
N TYR A 187 24.02 -10.51 15.10
CA TYR A 187 23.70 -10.00 13.78
C TYR A 187 24.15 -8.54 13.66
N ASP A 188 24.84 -8.22 12.57
CA ASP A 188 25.32 -6.86 12.32
C ASP A 188 24.21 -5.99 11.70
N TYR A 189 23.29 -5.54 12.56
CA TYR A 189 22.17 -4.70 12.13
C TYR A 189 22.60 -3.29 11.74
N GLU A 190 23.73 -2.79 12.25
CA GLU A 190 24.29 -1.51 11.80
C GLU A 190 24.70 -1.59 10.33
N SER A 191 25.41 -2.67 9.95
CA SER A 191 25.73 -2.91 8.54
C SER A 191 24.50 -3.07 7.68
N LEU A 192 23.44 -3.73 8.18
CA LEU A 192 22.17 -3.81 7.47
C LEU A 192 21.55 -2.43 7.22
N ILE A 193 21.48 -1.58 8.25
CA ILE A 193 20.88 -0.24 8.13
C ILE A 193 21.68 0.63 7.16
N ASN A 194 23.01 0.54 7.21
CA ASN A 194 23.89 1.18 6.23
C ASN A 194 23.61 0.65 4.81
N ASN A 195 23.46 -0.67 4.61
CA ASN A 195 23.10 -1.23 3.31
C ASN A 195 21.71 -0.79 2.81
N ILE A 196 20.76 -0.50 3.71
CA ILE A 196 19.46 0.06 3.32
C ILE A 196 19.63 1.51 2.84
N LYS A 197 20.51 2.29 3.48
CA LYS A 197 20.85 3.65 3.03
C LYS A 197 21.59 3.64 1.70
N ASP A 198 22.64 2.82 1.56
CA ASP A 198 23.40 2.61 0.32
C ASP A 198 22.50 2.13 -0.85
N TRP A 199 21.30 1.60 -0.57
CA TRP A 199 20.34 1.24 -1.62
C TRP A 199 19.68 2.47 -2.25
N VAL A 200 19.42 3.50 -1.44
CA VAL A 200 18.57 4.65 -1.79
C VAL A 200 19.33 5.92 -2.12
N ASP A 201 20.55 6.09 -1.62
CA ASP A 201 21.39 7.24 -1.95
C ASP A 201 21.96 7.16 -3.37
N GLU A 202 22.43 8.30 -3.88
CA GLU A 202 22.84 8.43 -5.29
C GLU A 202 24.31 8.08 -5.52
N ASP A 203 25.11 7.91 -4.46
CA ASP A 203 26.55 7.74 -4.59
C ASP A 203 26.94 6.29 -4.90
N SER A 204 28.13 5.82 -4.53
CA SER A 204 28.55 4.43 -4.78
C SER A 204 29.53 3.94 -3.71
N VAL A 205 29.62 4.69 -2.62
CA VAL A 205 30.56 4.53 -1.53
C VAL A 205 29.78 3.99 -0.35
N SER A 206 30.07 2.73 0.00
CA SER A 206 29.34 2.11 1.09
C SER A 206 29.66 2.80 2.42
N ASP A 207 28.62 3.05 3.22
CA ASP A 207 28.76 3.49 4.62
C ASP A 207 29.50 2.44 5.47
N ASN A 208 29.54 1.19 5.03
CA ASN A 208 30.33 0.09 5.63
C ASN A 208 31.79 0.05 5.13
N GLY A 209 32.13 0.91 4.16
CA GLY A 209 33.44 1.03 3.53
C GLY A 209 33.58 0.21 2.24
N GLY A 210 34.16 0.84 1.21
CA GLY A 210 34.40 0.22 -0.09
C GLY A 210 33.31 0.56 -1.12
N ASP A 211 33.15 -0.31 -2.11
CA ASP A 211 32.15 -0.19 -3.17
C ASP A 211 30.85 -0.90 -2.74
N GLU A 212 29.72 -0.21 -2.83
CA GLU A 212 28.39 -0.75 -2.45
C GLU A 212 28.00 -1.98 -3.27
N GLY A 213 28.41 -2.01 -4.54
CA GLY A 213 28.09 -3.09 -5.47
C GLY A 213 28.82 -4.39 -5.18
N ALA A 214 29.90 -4.35 -4.38
CA ALA A 214 30.67 -5.54 -4.00
C ALA A 214 29.78 -6.62 -3.36
N ALA A 215 28.81 -6.21 -2.54
CA ALA A 215 27.86 -7.08 -1.87
C ALA A 215 26.92 -7.84 -2.83
N TYR A 216 26.70 -7.30 -4.04
CA TYR A 216 25.78 -7.84 -5.03
C TYR A 216 26.47 -8.49 -6.23
N SER A 217 27.81 -8.54 -6.23
CA SER A 217 28.63 -9.04 -7.34
C SER A 217 28.34 -10.49 -7.78
N ASN A 218 27.75 -11.31 -6.92
CA ASN A 218 27.38 -12.70 -7.20
C ASN A 218 25.94 -12.86 -7.72
N ILE A 219 25.17 -11.77 -7.79
CA ILE A 219 23.82 -11.79 -8.36
C ILE A 219 23.98 -11.62 -9.86
N ASP A 220 23.60 -12.65 -10.61
CA ASP A 220 23.54 -12.61 -12.07
C ASP A 220 22.37 -11.71 -12.48
N THR A 221 22.63 -10.40 -12.56
CA THR A 221 21.71 -9.43 -13.13
C THR A 221 21.97 -9.26 -14.61
N ASP A 222 20.93 -8.96 -15.38
CA ASP A 222 21.14 -8.45 -16.73
C ASP A 222 22.05 -7.22 -16.65
N SER A 223 22.95 -7.05 -17.63
CA SER A 223 23.99 -6.02 -17.66
C SER A 223 23.47 -4.58 -17.52
N GLU A 224 22.16 -4.38 -17.65
CA GLU A 224 21.46 -3.10 -17.48
C GLU A 224 21.03 -2.80 -16.02
N VAL A 225 21.03 -3.78 -15.12
CA VAL A 225 20.60 -3.62 -13.72
C VAL A 225 21.81 -3.67 -12.80
N LYS A 226 22.27 -2.49 -12.37
CA LYS A 226 23.28 -2.33 -11.33
C LYS A 226 22.63 -2.46 -9.95
N LEU A 227 23.29 -3.18 -9.04
CA LEU A 227 22.92 -3.29 -7.63
C LEU A 227 24.04 -2.73 -6.73
N PRO A 228 23.71 -1.97 -5.66
CA PRO A 228 22.39 -1.40 -5.43
C PRO A 228 21.98 -0.45 -6.57
N PRO A 229 20.67 -0.16 -6.72
CA PRO A 229 20.16 0.64 -7.83
C PRO A 229 20.37 2.15 -7.62
N ASN A 230 20.80 2.57 -6.43
CA ASN A 230 21.19 3.92 -6.03
C ASN A 230 20.06 4.91 -6.33
N ARG A 231 18.86 4.54 -5.85
CA ARG A 231 17.59 5.27 -6.01
C ARG A 231 16.60 4.85 -4.95
N GLU A 232 15.61 5.71 -4.71
CA GLU A 232 14.45 5.41 -3.85
C GLU A 232 13.84 4.03 -4.18
N PHE A 233 13.47 3.32 -3.12
CA PHE A 233 12.73 2.07 -3.17
C PHE A 233 11.39 2.29 -3.88
N ARG A 234 11.05 1.39 -4.80
CA ARG A 234 9.75 1.39 -5.51
C ARG A 234 8.74 0.43 -4.90
N THR A 235 9.24 -0.60 -4.22
CA THR A 235 8.45 -1.70 -3.67
C THR A 235 9.05 -2.14 -2.34
N LEU A 236 8.22 -2.75 -1.50
CA LEU A 236 8.70 -3.35 -0.25
C LEU A 236 9.48 -4.64 -0.50
N GLU A 237 9.34 -5.24 -1.67
CA GLU A 237 10.09 -6.41 -2.10
C GLU A 237 11.56 -6.07 -2.40
N GLU A 238 11.85 -4.86 -2.89
CA GLU A 238 13.23 -4.36 -3.04
C GLU A 238 13.95 -4.29 -1.68
N VAL A 239 13.25 -3.94 -0.60
CA VAL A 239 13.81 -3.93 0.76
C VAL A 239 14.28 -5.32 1.19
N ARG A 240 13.63 -6.39 0.73
CA ARG A 240 14.06 -7.77 0.98
C ARG A 240 15.35 -8.13 0.24
N MET A 241 15.65 -7.43 -0.86
CA MET A 241 16.85 -7.68 -1.67
C MET A 241 18.11 -7.01 -1.10
N VAL A 242 17.97 -6.14 -0.10
CA VAL A 242 19.10 -5.47 0.55
C VAL A 242 20.05 -6.50 1.14
N SER A 243 21.36 -6.32 0.88
CA SER A 243 22.40 -7.19 1.40
C SER A 243 22.35 -7.29 2.93
N GLY A 244 22.41 -8.52 3.44
CA GLY A 244 22.29 -8.82 4.85
C GLY A 244 20.86 -9.09 5.31
N MET A 245 19.82 -8.58 4.63
CA MET A 245 18.43 -8.65 5.09
C MET A 245 17.97 -10.08 5.43
N ASP A 246 17.72 -10.33 6.72
CA ASP A 246 17.21 -11.60 7.23
C ASP A 246 15.67 -11.62 7.22
N ASP A 247 15.06 -12.76 6.90
CA ASP A 247 13.60 -12.90 6.83
C ASP A 247 12.91 -12.56 8.16
N ARG A 248 13.54 -12.77 9.32
CA ARG A 248 12.98 -12.38 10.63
C ARG A 248 12.90 -10.87 10.78
N ILE A 249 13.97 -10.17 10.38
CA ILE A 249 14.02 -8.71 10.40
C ILE A 249 13.01 -8.15 9.40
N TYR A 250 13.03 -8.66 8.16
CA TYR A 250 12.12 -8.22 7.11
C TYR A 250 10.64 -8.35 7.52
N ASN A 251 10.24 -9.52 8.04
CA ASN A 251 8.85 -9.76 8.47
C ASN A 251 8.46 -8.90 9.68
N PHE A 252 9.41 -8.58 10.57
CA PHE A 252 9.18 -7.68 11.70
C PHE A 252 8.99 -6.22 11.24
N LEU A 253 9.81 -5.76 10.29
CA LEU A 253 9.77 -4.40 9.77
C LEU A 253 8.57 -4.17 8.85
N LEU A 254 8.18 -5.16 8.03
CA LEU A 254 7.15 -5.04 7.00
C LEU A 254 5.87 -4.28 7.40
N PRO A 255 5.23 -4.52 8.57
CA PRO A 255 4.04 -3.76 8.97
C PRO A 255 4.31 -2.32 9.46
N ARG A 256 5.58 -1.98 9.76
CA ARG A 256 6.02 -0.73 10.39
C ARG A 256 6.72 0.24 9.43
N ILE A 257 7.14 -0.26 8.26
CA ILE A 257 7.84 0.54 7.25
C ILE A 257 6.97 0.83 6.03
N THR A 258 7.34 1.88 5.31
CA THR A 258 6.83 2.20 3.98
C THR A 258 7.98 2.62 3.07
N VAL A 259 7.73 2.62 1.77
CA VAL A 259 8.54 3.26 0.73
C VAL A 259 7.71 4.31 -0.02
N TYR A 260 6.53 4.61 0.53
CA TYR A 260 5.52 5.51 0.01
C TYR A 260 5.13 6.53 1.10
N GLY A 261 6.11 6.99 1.87
CA GLY A 261 5.92 8.11 2.76
C GLY A 261 5.91 9.44 2.02
N VAL A 262 5.79 10.50 2.81
CA VAL A 262 5.62 11.89 2.33
C VAL A 262 6.62 12.84 2.97
N LYS A 263 7.81 12.32 3.32
CA LYS A 263 8.95 12.99 3.96
C LYS A 263 8.57 13.74 5.26
N GLY A 264 8.89 13.13 6.39
CA GLY A 264 8.57 13.64 7.73
C GLY A 264 7.42 12.92 8.43
N ILE A 265 7.19 13.28 9.69
CA ILE A 265 6.36 12.53 10.63
C ILE A 265 5.07 13.28 10.94
N ASN A 266 3.93 12.56 10.92
CA ASN A 266 2.65 13.09 11.40
C ASN A 266 2.33 12.58 12.80
N PRO A 267 2.47 13.39 13.87
CA PRO A 267 2.13 12.94 15.21
C PRO A 267 0.66 12.55 15.38
N ASN A 268 -0.24 12.96 14.47
CA ASN A 268 -1.66 12.59 14.53
C ASN A 268 -1.95 11.17 13.99
N TYR A 269 -1.04 10.58 13.20
CA TYR A 269 -1.23 9.24 12.61
C TYR A 269 -0.09 8.27 12.93
N ALA A 270 1.08 8.78 13.34
CA ALA A 270 2.23 7.99 13.75
C ALA A 270 1.85 6.92 14.77
N ASP A 271 2.36 5.70 14.58
CA ASP A 271 2.24 4.65 15.58
C ASP A 271 3.14 4.92 16.79
N LYS A 272 3.01 4.10 17.83
CA LYS A 272 3.73 4.29 19.10
C LYS A 272 5.25 4.32 18.88
N ALA A 273 5.77 3.43 18.04
CA ALA A 273 7.19 3.35 17.77
C ALA A 273 7.70 4.61 17.04
N LEU A 274 6.95 5.08 16.04
CA LEU A 274 7.27 6.30 15.31
C LEU A 274 7.19 7.54 16.22
N LEU A 275 6.25 7.61 17.16
CA LEU A 275 6.19 8.69 18.15
C LEU A 275 7.42 8.72 19.07
N LYS A 276 7.81 7.57 19.63
CA LYS A 276 9.00 7.42 20.50
C LYS A 276 10.32 7.78 19.83
N SER A 277 10.31 7.91 18.51
CA SER A 277 11.50 8.20 17.72
C SER A 277 11.61 9.68 17.32
N ILE A 278 10.60 10.49 17.62
CA ILE A 278 10.68 11.96 17.50
C ILE A 278 11.67 12.51 18.53
N ASN A 279 11.71 11.93 19.74
CA ASN A 279 12.61 12.34 20.82
C ASN A 279 12.84 11.17 21.80
N GLU A 280 14.03 11.09 22.41
CA GLU A 280 14.37 10.07 23.39
C GLU A 280 13.52 10.14 24.67
N ASP A 281 13.07 11.33 25.06
CA ASP A 281 12.22 11.57 26.23
C ASP A 281 10.75 11.15 25.99
N ILE A 282 10.36 10.85 24.75
CA ILE A 282 9.03 10.28 24.46
C ILE A 282 9.07 8.80 24.84
N THR A 283 8.75 8.52 26.10
CA THR A 283 8.60 7.16 26.64
C THR A 283 7.32 6.49 26.14
N ASP A 284 7.14 5.21 26.48
CA ASP A 284 5.91 4.48 26.17
C ASP A 284 4.68 5.16 26.76
N GLU A 285 4.79 5.72 27.97
CA GLU A 285 3.72 6.44 28.65
C GLU A 285 3.39 7.75 27.93
N VAL A 286 4.40 8.53 27.56
CA VAL A 286 4.18 9.79 26.81
C VAL A 286 3.56 9.49 25.45
N ALA A 287 4.03 8.45 24.74
CA ALA A 287 3.46 8.05 23.47
C ALA A 287 1.99 7.60 23.60
N ASP A 288 1.63 6.89 24.67
CA ASP A 288 0.25 6.52 24.97
C ASP A 288 -0.61 7.76 25.26
N GLU A 289 -0.08 8.75 25.98
CA GLU A 289 -0.78 10.03 26.24
C GLU A 289 -0.95 10.87 24.97
N ILE A 290 0.02 10.87 24.04
CA ILE A 290 -0.13 11.49 22.70
C ILE A 290 -1.31 10.84 21.96
N ILE A 291 -1.36 9.51 21.95
CA ILE A 291 -2.42 8.74 21.28
C ILE A 291 -3.77 8.99 21.96
N ALA A 292 -3.81 9.04 23.29
CA ALA A 292 -5.02 9.33 24.04
C ALA A 292 -5.52 10.76 23.76
N HIS A 293 -4.60 11.74 23.74
CA HIS A 293 -4.92 13.14 23.43
C HIS A 293 -5.55 13.30 22.06
N ARG A 294 -4.91 12.77 21.01
CA ARG A 294 -5.38 12.93 19.62
C ARG A 294 -6.71 12.21 19.34
N ASN A 295 -7.02 11.18 20.13
CA ASN A 295 -8.27 10.42 20.02
C ASN A 295 -9.37 10.92 20.97
N ASP A 296 -9.07 11.88 21.86
CA ASP A 296 -10.06 12.46 22.77
C ASP A 296 -11.03 13.36 21.98
N PRO A 297 -12.35 13.10 21.99
CA PRO A 297 -13.33 13.90 21.23
C PRO A 297 -13.39 15.38 21.61
N GLN A 298 -12.90 15.77 22.80
CA GLN A 298 -12.88 17.16 23.26
C GLN A 298 -11.59 17.89 22.89
N LYS A 299 -10.46 17.16 22.78
CA LYS A 299 -9.16 17.75 22.43
C LYS A 299 -8.89 17.67 20.94
N GLY A 300 -9.15 16.50 20.35
CA GLY A 300 -8.87 16.20 18.96
C GLY A 300 -7.38 16.11 18.65
N PRO A 301 -7.02 15.97 17.36
CA PRO A 301 -5.63 15.93 16.90
C PRO A 301 -4.93 17.29 17.09
N PHE A 302 -3.60 17.25 17.15
CA PHE A 302 -2.78 18.45 17.22
C PHE A 302 -2.92 19.24 15.92
N SER A 303 -3.30 20.52 16.03
CA SER A 303 -3.56 21.36 14.85
C SER A 303 -2.31 21.94 14.20
N ASN A 304 -1.20 22.02 14.93
CA ASN A 304 0.07 22.58 14.49
C ASN A 304 1.20 22.16 15.43
N LYS A 305 2.43 22.55 15.08
CA LYS A 305 3.64 22.28 15.84
C LYS A 305 3.55 22.85 17.25
N GLU A 306 3.05 24.07 17.41
CA GLU A 306 2.98 24.75 18.70
C GLU A 306 2.08 24.01 19.70
N ALA A 307 0.94 23.50 19.25
CA ALA A 307 0.02 22.71 20.08
C ALA A 307 0.65 21.38 20.51
N PHE A 308 1.36 20.71 19.60
CA PHE A 308 2.07 19.47 19.91
C PHE A 308 3.22 19.71 20.90
N PHE A 309 3.99 20.78 20.71
CA PHE A 309 5.14 21.11 21.55
C PHE A 309 4.69 21.53 22.95
N SER A 310 3.62 22.31 23.05
CA SER A 310 3.00 22.67 24.34
C SER A 310 2.54 21.43 25.12
N PHE A 311 2.04 20.41 24.41
CA PHE A 311 1.68 19.14 25.01
C PHE A 311 2.92 18.38 25.50
N LEU A 312 3.94 18.24 24.66
CA LEU A 312 5.20 17.57 25.02
C LEU A 312 5.87 18.23 26.24
N GLU A 313 5.92 19.55 26.29
CA GLU A 313 6.44 20.30 27.44
C GLU A 313 5.63 20.02 28.73
N SER A 314 4.31 19.85 28.61
CA SER A 314 3.46 19.48 29.75
C SER A 314 3.75 18.07 30.27
N GLU A 315 4.22 17.18 29.39
CA GLU A 315 4.71 15.83 29.72
C GLU A 315 6.20 15.81 30.11
N ARG A 316 6.85 16.98 30.23
CA ARG A 316 8.27 17.17 30.58
C ARG A 316 9.27 16.64 29.53
N VAL A 317 8.87 16.59 28.26
CA VAL A 317 9.76 16.29 27.13
C VAL A 317 10.52 17.55 26.73
N ASP A 318 11.83 17.43 26.49
CA ASP A 318 12.64 18.55 25.96
C ASP A 318 12.35 18.79 24.47
N THR A 319 11.49 19.78 24.19
CA THR A 319 11.14 20.19 22.83
C THR A 319 12.30 20.89 22.11
N GLY A 320 13.27 21.45 22.83
CA GLY A 320 14.44 22.11 22.24
C GLY A 320 15.29 21.14 21.43
N ALA A 321 15.51 19.93 21.95
CA ALA A 321 16.20 18.86 21.22
C ALA A 321 15.46 18.45 19.93
N ILE A 322 14.12 18.53 19.92
CA ILE A 322 13.32 18.26 18.71
C ILE A 322 13.52 19.39 17.69
N GLU A 323 13.59 20.65 18.11
CA GLU A 323 13.86 21.76 17.19
C GLU A 323 15.27 21.69 16.60
N ASP A 324 16.26 21.38 17.42
CA ASP A 324 17.66 21.22 17.02
C ASP A 324 17.83 20.06 16.05
N SER A 325 17.06 18.98 16.25
CA SER A 325 17.04 17.85 15.34
C SER A 325 16.44 18.18 13.98
N LYS A 326 15.77 19.33 13.78
CA LYS A 326 15.16 19.73 12.49
C LYS A 326 14.34 18.63 11.81
N ILE A 327 13.64 17.80 12.59
CA ILE A 327 12.76 16.77 12.04
C ILE A 327 11.54 17.47 11.41
N PRO A 328 11.22 17.19 10.13
CA PRO A 328 10.01 17.72 9.51
C PRO A 328 8.77 17.07 10.13
N LEU A 329 8.03 17.85 10.92
CA LEU A 329 6.74 17.46 11.49
C LEU A 329 5.60 18.14 10.72
N TYR A 330 4.51 17.41 10.52
CA TYR A 330 3.30 17.94 9.90
C TYR A 330 2.05 17.47 10.63
N PHE A 331 0.98 18.25 10.52
CA PHE A 331 -0.24 18.09 11.32
C PHE A 331 -1.52 18.03 10.50
N ASP A 332 -1.36 18.01 9.18
CA ASP A 332 -2.47 17.91 8.25
C ASP A 332 -3.16 16.54 8.29
N THR A 333 -4.34 16.47 7.68
CA THR A 333 -5.06 15.21 7.45
C THR A 333 -4.28 14.26 6.55
N GLU A 334 -4.57 12.96 6.64
CA GLU A 334 -3.80 11.98 5.89
C GLU A 334 -3.97 12.10 4.37
N TYR A 335 -2.86 11.98 3.63
CA TYR A 335 -2.81 12.18 2.18
C TYR A 335 -2.32 10.96 1.39
N ASN A 336 -1.64 10.02 2.05
CA ASN A 336 -1.16 8.78 1.47
C ASN A 336 -1.83 7.56 2.12
N PHE A 337 -2.49 6.76 1.28
CA PHE A 337 -3.25 5.60 1.73
C PHE A 337 -2.81 4.33 1.00
N ARG A 338 -2.73 3.23 1.73
CA ARG A 338 -2.68 1.87 1.18
C ARG A 338 -4.06 1.24 1.23
N ILE A 339 -4.54 0.85 0.06
CA ILE A 339 -5.74 0.06 -0.11
C ILE A 339 -5.32 -1.38 -0.33
N GLU A 340 -5.88 -2.30 0.47
CA GLU A 340 -5.87 -3.72 0.15
C GLU A 340 -7.29 -4.17 -0.15
N SER A 341 -7.48 -4.83 -1.28
CA SER A 341 -8.77 -5.37 -1.69
C SER A 341 -8.61 -6.84 -2.06
N VAL A 342 -9.31 -7.70 -1.32
CA VAL A 342 -9.29 -9.15 -1.51
C VAL A 342 -10.64 -9.60 -2.02
N GLY A 343 -10.69 -10.06 -3.26
CA GLY A 343 -11.89 -10.62 -3.90
C GLY A 343 -11.86 -12.14 -3.87
N THR A 344 -13.02 -12.75 -3.66
CA THR A 344 -13.15 -14.21 -3.55
C THR A 344 -14.33 -14.74 -4.36
N SER A 345 -14.12 -15.83 -5.09
CA SER A 345 -15.16 -16.58 -5.80
C SER A 345 -14.96 -18.07 -5.63
N GLY A 346 -15.75 -18.69 -4.74
CA GLY A 346 -15.48 -20.04 -4.25
C GLY A 346 -14.14 -20.11 -3.51
N SER A 347 -13.25 -21.00 -3.94
CA SER A 347 -11.90 -21.16 -3.38
C SER A 347 -10.84 -20.26 -4.03
N VAL A 348 -11.20 -19.49 -5.07
CA VAL A 348 -10.25 -18.60 -5.75
C VAL A 348 -10.24 -17.25 -5.07
N ILE A 349 -9.03 -16.80 -4.72
CA ILE A 349 -8.77 -15.51 -4.07
C ILE A 349 -7.91 -14.67 -5.01
N LYS A 350 -8.19 -13.37 -5.08
CA LYS A 350 -7.41 -12.37 -5.80
C LYS A 350 -7.20 -11.15 -4.93
N LYS A 351 -5.96 -10.68 -4.82
CA LYS A 351 -5.59 -9.50 -4.03
C LYS A 351 -5.14 -8.37 -4.95
N ILE A 352 -5.63 -7.17 -4.68
CA ILE A 352 -5.15 -5.94 -5.30
C ILE A 352 -4.64 -5.04 -4.19
N VAL A 353 -3.43 -4.52 -4.35
CA VAL A 353 -2.84 -3.49 -3.48
C VAL A 353 -2.66 -2.23 -4.30
N ALA A 354 -3.15 -1.10 -3.77
CA ALA A 354 -2.99 0.19 -4.41
C ALA A 354 -2.51 1.24 -3.41
N ILE A 355 -1.55 2.07 -3.79
CA ILE A 355 -1.12 3.22 -3.02
C ILE A 355 -1.64 4.48 -3.68
N VAL A 356 -2.28 5.34 -2.88
CA VAL A 356 -3.00 6.51 -3.34
C VAL A 356 -2.42 7.75 -2.70
N TYR A 357 -2.05 8.74 -3.52
CA TYR A 357 -1.55 10.04 -3.04
C TYR A 357 -2.50 11.17 -3.45
N ASP A 358 -2.61 12.16 -2.57
CA ASP A 358 -2.98 13.51 -2.97
C ASP A 358 -1.75 14.26 -3.49
N VAL A 359 -1.46 14.13 -4.79
CA VAL A 359 -0.25 14.70 -5.41
C VAL A 359 -0.16 16.22 -5.20
N ASP A 360 -1.27 16.93 -5.32
CA ASP A 360 -1.28 18.39 -5.17
C ASP A 360 -1.02 18.81 -3.72
N ALA A 361 -1.67 18.15 -2.76
CA ALA A 361 -1.44 18.42 -1.33
C ALA A 361 -0.02 18.01 -0.89
N THR A 362 0.44 16.86 -1.36
CA THR A 362 1.80 16.36 -1.07
C THR A 362 2.87 17.29 -1.63
N ALA A 363 2.70 17.75 -2.88
CA ALA A 363 3.64 18.68 -3.51
C ALA A 363 3.61 20.08 -2.87
N ALA A 364 2.44 20.56 -2.45
CA ALA A 364 2.32 21.83 -1.72
C ALA A 364 3.05 21.75 -0.38
N ARG A 365 2.85 20.66 0.36
CA ARG A 365 3.49 20.42 1.64
C ARG A 365 5.00 20.23 1.52
N LEU A 366 5.47 19.46 0.54
CA LEU A 366 6.91 19.23 0.35
C LEU A 366 7.65 20.56 0.10
N LYS A 367 7.01 21.53 -0.56
CA LYS A 367 7.57 22.89 -0.73
C LYS A 367 7.64 23.70 0.57
N GLU A 368 6.82 23.37 1.56
CA GLU A 368 6.81 24.04 2.87
C GLU A 368 7.80 23.39 3.84
N LEU A 369 7.91 22.05 3.80
CA LEU A 369 8.80 21.29 4.68
C LEU A 369 10.26 21.26 4.25
N LEU A 370 10.54 21.30 2.94
CA LEU A 370 11.92 21.42 2.49
C LEU A 370 12.39 22.85 2.76
N PRO A 371 13.51 23.06 3.47
CA PRO A 371 14.08 24.38 3.62
C PRO A 371 14.25 24.99 2.23
N LYS A 372 13.88 26.27 2.09
CA LYS A 372 14.47 27.06 1.01
C LYS A 372 15.94 27.10 1.37
N ASP A 373 16.77 26.31 0.69
CA ASP A 373 18.20 26.48 0.79
C ASP A 373 18.48 27.96 0.57
N GLU A 374 18.95 28.63 1.62
CA GLU A 374 19.61 29.91 1.49
C GLU A 374 20.77 29.64 0.56
N LYS A 375 20.60 29.98 -0.72
CA LYS A 375 21.72 30.19 -1.62
C LYS A 375 22.47 31.39 -1.07
N ASP A 376 23.31 31.13 -0.08
CA ASP A 376 24.32 32.07 0.39
C ASP A 376 25.32 32.29 -0.75
N GLY A 377 25.28 33.51 -1.27
CA GLY A 377 26.44 34.27 -1.75
C GLY A 377 27.32 33.67 -2.83
N GLU A 378 27.03 33.99 -4.09
CA GLU A 378 28.09 34.40 -5.01
C GLU A 378 28.03 35.93 -5.14
N ASP A 379 28.85 36.59 -4.30
CA ASP A 379 29.26 37.98 -4.46
C ASP A 379 30.19 38.06 -5.69
N ASP A 380 29.60 38.21 -6.87
CA ASP A 380 30.35 38.52 -8.09
C ASP A 380 30.63 40.02 -8.15
N GLY A 381 31.66 40.42 -7.41
CA GLY A 381 32.31 41.70 -7.59
C GLY A 381 33.21 41.69 -8.82
N ASN A 382 32.80 42.30 -9.94
CA ASN A 382 33.71 43.10 -10.78
C ASN A 382 33.01 43.98 -11.83
N GLY A 383 33.40 45.27 -11.88
CA GLY A 383 33.89 45.86 -13.13
C GLY A 383 32.93 46.57 -14.10
N ASN A 384 32.57 47.81 -13.76
CA ASN A 384 32.63 49.04 -14.59
C ASN A 384 32.03 49.10 -16.03
N GLY A 385 31.13 50.06 -16.27
CA GLY A 385 30.65 50.41 -17.63
C GLY A 385 29.65 51.58 -17.71
N ASN A 386 30.18 52.81 -17.63
CA ASN A 386 29.65 54.14 -17.99
C ASN A 386 28.40 54.28 -18.90
N GLY A 387 27.54 55.29 -18.62
CA GLY A 387 26.63 55.89 -19.62
C GLY A 387 25.39 56.58 -19.05
N GLY A 388 25.39 57.92 -18.97
CA GLY A 388 24.38 58.72 -18.27
C GLY A 388 23.02 58.96 -18.96
N GLY A 389 22.12 59.61 -18.21
CA GLY A 389 20.82 60.08 -18.70
C GLY A 389 19.99 60.71 -17.59
N ASN A 390 20.13 62.03 -17.43
CA ASN A 390 19.35 62.88 -16.53
C ASN A 390 17.89 63.04 -17.05
N GLY A 391 16.91 62.94 -16.17
CA GLY A 391 15.49 63.17 -16.49
C GLY A 391 14.62 63.17 -15.23
N GLY A 392 14.56 64.31 -14.56
CA GLY A 392 13.71 64.52 -13.38
C GLY A 392 12.21 64.60 -13.72
N GLY A 393 11.39 64.01 -12.85
CA GLY A 393 9.94 64.12 -12.88
C GLY A 393 9.35 63.77 -11.51
N ASN A 394 8.75 64.77 -10.86
CA ASN A 394 8.03 64.70 -9.59
C ASN A 394 7.00 63.55 -9.53
N GLY A 395 6.95 62.83 -8.41
CA GLY A 395 5.89 61.87 -8.10
C GLY A 395 5.86 61.54 -6.61
N ALA A 396 4.72 61.85 -5.98
CA ALA A 396 4.42 61.77 -4.57
C ALA A 396 4.87 60.49 -3.83
N THR A 397 5.41 60.70 -2.64
CA THR A 397 5.61 59.71 -1.58
C THR A 397 4.28 59.02 -1.25
N THR A 398 4.10 57.78 -1.71
CA THR A 398 3.02 56.90 -1.26
C THR A 398 3.63 55.83 -0.39
N THR A 399 3.50 56.02 0.93
CA THR A 399 3.73 54.99 1.94
C THR A 399 2.79 53.83 1.63
N THR A 400 3.30 52.79 0.99
CA THR A 400 2.57 51.54 0.82
C THR A 400 2.91 50.67 2.01
N THR A 401 2.05 50.76 3.03
CA THR A 401 1.96 49.75 4.08
C THR A 401 1.52 48.45 3.40
N THR A 402 2.48 47.57 3.12
CA THR A 402 2.17 46.21 2.67
C THR A 402 1.68 45.43 3.88
N THR A 403 0.39 45.53 4.17
CA THR A 403 -0.31 44.55 5.00
C THR A 403 -0.21 43.21 4.29
N ASN A 404 0.66 42.33 4.79
CA ASN A 404 0.63 40.90 4.51
C ASN A 404 -0.64 40.33 5.15
N THR A 405 -1.76 40.46 4.45
CA THR A 405 -2.91 39.57 4.67
C THR A 405 -2.61 38.27 3.95
N THR A 406 -2.13 37.28 4.69
CA THR A 406 -2.15 35.88 4.29
C THR A 406 -3.61 35.49 4.09
N SER A 407 -4.09 35.55 2.85
CA SER A 407 -5.41 35.05 2.50
C SER A 407 -5.36 33.52 2.56
N THR A 408 -5.87 32.96 3.64
CA THR A 408 -6.22 31.55 3.78
C THR A 408 -7.36 31.23 2.81
N THR A 409 -7.04 31.10 1.53
CA THR A 409 -7.98 30.59 0.54
C THR A 409 -8.03 29.07 0.70
N LYS A 410 -9.09 28.60 1.34
CA LYS A 410 -9.44 27.18 1.50
C LYS A 410 -9.26 26.45 0.17
N PRO A 411 -8.43 25.38 0.10
CA PRO A 411 -8.20 24.68 -1.14
C PRO A 411 -9.51 24.12 -1.70
N PRO A 412 -9.74 24.20 -3.03
CA PRO A 412 -10.98 23.73 -3.64
C PRO A 412 -11.15 22.22 -3.38
N PRO A 413 -12.39 21.73 -3.22
CA PRO A 413 -12.61 20.31 -2.96
C PRO A 413 -12.07 19.48 -4.12
N PRO A 414 -11.36 18.38 -3.83
CA PRO A 414 -10.71 17.61 -4.88
C PRO A 414 -11.74 17.02 -5.85
N LYS A 415 -11.39 17.05 -7.13
CA LYS A 415 -12.21 16.57 -8.23
C LYS A 415 -11.51 15.40 -8.91
N GLY A 416 -12.29 14.38 -9.25
CA GLY A 416 -11.79 13.20 -9.97
C GLY A 416 -11.39 12.04 -9.07
N ARG A 417 -11.01 10.94 -9.71
CA ARG A 417 -10.54 9.72 -9.05
C ARG A 417 -9.21 10.01 -8.33
N PRO A 418 -9.00 9.53 -7.08
CA PRO A 418 -7.69 9.66 -6.43
C PRO A 418 -6.56 9.05 -7.28
N ASN A 419 -5.38 9.65 -7.22
CA ASN A 419 -4.24 9.22 -8.03
C ASN A 419 -3.60 7.98 -7.41
N VAL A 420 -3.58 6.88 -8.15
CA VAL A 420 -2.91 5.64 -7.77
C VAL A 420 -1.46 5.70 -8.28
N ILE A 421 -0.49 5.68 -7.37
CA ILE A 421 0.94 5.78 -7.69
C ILE A 421 1.62 4.40 -7.76
N TYR A 422 1.05 3.42 -7.08
CA TYR A 422 1.49 2.03 -7.11
C TYR A 422 0.28 1.11 -7.18
N TYR A 423 0.41 0.05 -7.96
CA TYR A 423 -0.66 -0.89 -8.20
C TYR A 423 -0.08 -2.29 -8.42
N TYR A 424 -0.54 -3.24 -7.63
CA TYR A 424 -0.12 -4.63 -7.67
C TYR A 424 -1.33 -5.57 -7.63
N GLU A 425 -1.26 -6.62 -8.44
CA GLU A 425 -2.27 -7.67 -8.54
C GLU A 425 -1.61 -9.03 -8.33
N ASP A 426 -2.12 -9.81 -7.38
CA ASP A 426 -1.69 -11.19 -7.10
C ASP A 426 -2.64 -12.21 -7.76
#